data_AF-A0AAD4VSD7-F1
#
_entry.id   AF-A0AAD4VSD7-F1
#
_cell.length_a   1.000
_cell.length_b   1.000
_cell.length_c   1.000
_cell.angle_alpha   90.00
_cell.angle_beta   90.00
_cell.angle_gamma   90.00
#
_symmetry.space_group_name_H-M   'P 1'
#
loop_
_entity.id
_entity.type
_entity.pdbx_description
1 polymer ?
#
loop_
_entity_poly.entity_id
_entity_poly.type
_entity_poly.pdbx_seq_one_letter_code
_entity_poly.pdbx_strand_id
1 'polypeptide(L)'
;MPGQSTGRDPKFWERAEEFLPERFVDSPIDFRGQHFQYVPFVGERRACPGLTFGIVTVEFVIANLLYWFDWKLPCEGAIGRDLDMSEVNGLTVHKKIPLHLVPIPYSLIHHSRDC
;
A
#
# COMPACT_ATOMS: atom_id res chain seq x y z
N MET A 1 18.95 5.09 9.17
CA MET A 1 18.89 5.16 7.68
C MET A 1 17.91 6.26 7.30
N PRO A 2 18.25 7.23 6.44
CA PRO A 2 17.47 8.46 6.27
C PRO A 2 16.18 8.30 5.44
N GLY A 3 15.91 7.12 4.87
CA GLY A 3 14.81 6.94 3.90
C GLY A 3 13.39 7.03 4.47
N GLN A 4 13.19 6.82 5.78
CA GLN A 4 11.88 6.93 6.40
C GLN A 4 11.43 8.37 6.64
N SER A 5 12.36 9.34 6.70
CA SER A 5 11.99 10.69 7.15
C SER A 5 11.19 11.45 6.11
N THR A 6 11.53 11.38 4.82
CA THR A 6 10.91 12.26 3.81
C THR A 6 9.47 11.88 3.44
N GLY A 7 9.14 10.58 3.46
CA GLY A 7 7.78 10.08 3.16
C GLY A 7 6.77 10.29 4.29
N ARG A 8 7.24 10.58 5.51
CA ARG A 8 6.43 10.84 6.71
C ARG A 8 6.68 12.24 7.31
N ASP A 9 7.44 13.11 6.63
CA ASP A 9 7.73 14.45 7.13
C ASP A 9 6.48 15.35 6.97
N PRO A 10 5.90 15.87 8.07
CA PRO A 10 4.74 16.75 8.01
C PRO A 10 5.02 18.09 7.30
N LYS A 11 6.29 18.44 7.05
CA LYS A 11 6.64 19.61 6.22
C LYS A 11 6.31 19.42 4.75
N PHE A 12 6.35 18.18 4.26
CA PHE A 12 6.08 17.86 2.85
C PHE A 12 4.70 17.24 2.65
N TRP A 13 4.14 16.62 3.70
CA TRP A 13 2.89 15.87 3.62
C TRP A 13 1.89 16.30 4.70
N GLU A 14 0.74 16.81 4.30
CA GLU A 14 -0.40 16.96 5.21
C GLU A 14 -0.79 15.58 5.75
N ARG A 15 -1.09 15.45 7.06
CA ARG A 15 -1.47 14.16 7.68
C ARG A 15 -0.49 13.02 7.32
N ALA A 16 0.82 13.30 7.44
CA ALA A 16 1.90 12.44 6.94
C ALA A 16 1.92 11.00 7.50
N GLU A 17 1.35 10.80 8.69
CA GLU A 17 1.26 9.49 9.34
C GLU A 17 0.00 8.69 8.95
N GLU A 18 -0.89 9.29 8.15
CA GLU A 18 -2.15 8.66 7.75
C GLU A 18 -2.06 8.05 6.35
N PHE A 19 -2.65 6.87 6.18
CA PHE A 19 -2.79 6.24 4.88
C PHE A 19 -3.90 6.95 4.07
N LEU A 20 -3.48 7.80 3.13
CA LEU A 20 -4.36 8.64 2.31
C LEU A 20 -4.00 8.50 0.83
N PRO A 21 -4.49 7.46 0.13
CA PRO A 21 -4.22 7.25 -1.30
C PRO A 21 -4.63 8.43 -2.18
N GLU A 22 -5.69 9.13 -1.81
CA GLU A 22 -6.30 10.21 -2.58
C GLU A 22 -5.35 11.39 -2.81
N ARG A 23 -4.30 11.55 -1.98
CA ARG A 23 -3.29 12.60 -2.15
C ARG A 23 -2.50 12.49 -3.46
N PHE A 24 -2.51 11.32 -4.08
CA PHE A 24 -1.82 11.04 -5.33
C PHE A 24 -2.75 11.10 -6.55
N VAL A 25 -4.07 11.13 -6.33
CA VAL A 25 -5.05 11.27 -7.40
C VAL A 25 -4.97 12.70 -7.94
N ASP A 26 -4.84 12.82 -9.27
CA ASP A 26 -4.66 14.11 -9.97
C ASP A 26 -3.50 14.98 -9.46
N SER A 27 -2.56 14.36 -8.74
CA SER A 27 -1.38 15.03 -8.18
C SER A 27 -0.24 15.04 -9.19
N PRO A 28 0.52 16.15 -9.30
CA PRO A 28 1.72 16.18 -10.13
C PRO A 28 2.86 15.36 -9.50
N ILE A 29 2.74 14.94 -8.23
CA ILE A 29 3.78 14.20 -7.51
C ILE A 29 3.79 12.74 -7.97
N ASP A 30 4.97 12.27 -8.39
CA ASP A 30 5.21 10.89 -8.81
C ASP A 30 6.47 10.29 -8.15
N PHE A 31 6.60 8.96 -8.26
CA PHE A 31 7.72 8.20 -7.69
C PHE A 31 8.91 8.04 -8.66
N ARG A 32 8.91 8.72 -9.82
CA ARG A 32 9.93 8.54 -10.88
C ARG A 32 11.23 9.30 -10.59
N GLY A 33 11.36 9.87 -9.40
CA GLY A 33 12.57 10.54 -8.91
C GLY A 33 12.69 12.01 -9.30
N GLN A 34 11.64 12.62 -9.87
CA GLN A 34 11.58 14.06 -10.13
C GLN A 34 11.11 14.87 -8.91
N HIS A 35 10.43 14.21 -7.97
CA HIS A 35 9.89 14.83 -6.76
C HIS A 35 10.65 14.33 -5.53
N PHE A 36 11.55 15.16 -5.00
CA PHE A 36 12.45 14.77 -3.91
C PHE A 36 11.73 14.40 -2.60
N GLN A 37 10.50 14.87 -2.40
CA GLN A 37 9.66 14.43 -1.28
C GLN A 37 9.16 12.99 -1.42
N TYR A 38 9.22 12.38 -2.61
CA TYR A 38 8.67 11.06 -2.90
C TYR A 38 9.60 10.22 -3.81
N VAL A 39 10.62 9.59 -3.22
CA VAL A 39 11.65 8.83 -3.96
C VAL A 39 11.82 7.40 -3.44
N PRO A 40 10.76 6.55 -3.46
CA PRO A 40 10.82 5.20 -2.90
C PRO A 40 11.78 4.25 -3.65
N PHE A 41 12.07 4.52 -4.93
CA PHE A 41 12.94 3.70 -5.78
C PHE A 41 14.30 4.31 -6.07
N VAL A 42 14.66 5.39 -5.37
CA VAL A 42 15.84 6.22 -5.66
C VAL A 42 15.76 6.87 -7.05
N GLY A 43 16.31 8.07 -7.20
CA GLY A 43 16.28 8.84 -8.45
C GLY A 43 17.56 8.70 -9.29
N GLU A 44 17.46 9.13 -10.53
CA GLU A 44 18.61 9.39 -11.42
C GLU A 44 19.54 8.17 -11.63
N ARG A 45 20.86 8.35 -11.49
CA ARG A 45 21.89 7.35 -11.84
C ARG A 45 21.87 6.09 -10.96
N ARG A 46 21.15 6.12 -9.84
CA ARG A 46 21.01 5.00 -8.91
C ARG A 46 19.56 4.55 -8.77
N ALA A 47 18.70 4.90 -9.73
CA ALA A 47 17.33 4.44 -9.75
C ALA A 47 17.27 2.91 -9.78
N CYS A 48 16.29 2.36 -9.05
CA CYS A 48 16.05 0.92 -9.02
C CYS A 48 15.73 0.41 -10.43
N PRO A 49 16.53 -0.53 -10.99
CA PRO A 49 16.26 -1.08 -12.32
C PRO A 49 14.97 -1.90 -12.36
N GLY A 50 14.45 -2.32 -11.19
CA GLY A 50 13.20 -3.06 -11.05
C GLY A 50 11.94 -2.20 -10.93
N LEU A 51 12.02 -0.87 -11.09
CA LEU A 51 10.87 0.04 -10.89
C LEU A 51 9.62 -0.39 -11.67
N THR A 52 9.73 -0.50 -12.99
CA THR A 52 8.59 -0.85 -13.85
C THR A 52 8.05 -2.24 -13.54
N PHE A 53 8.95 -3.21 -13.33
CA PHE A 53 8.56 -4.57 -12.99
C PHE A 53 7.80 -4.63 -11.65
N GLY A 54 8.29 -3.92 -10.64
CA GLY A 54 7.68 -3.88 -9.31
C GLY A 54 6.28 -3.28 -9.35
N ILE A 55 6.10 -2.15 -10.03
CA ILE A 55 4.79 -1.48 -10.15
C ILE A 55 3.78 -2.38 -10.86
N VAL A 56 4.12 -2.90 -12.04
CA VAL A 56 3.22 -3.79 -12.81
C VAL A 56 2.87 -5.04 -12.01
N THR A 57 3.82 -5.61 -11.29
CA THR A 57 3.57 -6.81 -10.46
C THR A 57 2.62 -6.51 -9.31
N VAL A 58 2.85 -5.41 -8.58
CA VAL A 58 1.99 -5.02 -7.44
C VAL A 58 0.58 -4.70 -7.91
N GLU A 59 0.43 -3.93 -8.99
CA GLU A 59 -0.87 -3.62 -9.59
C GLU A 59 -1.60 -4.90 -10.01
N PHE A 60 -0.92 -5.80 -10.73
CA PHE A 60 -1.50 -7.04 -11.20
C PHE A 60 -1.94 -7.94 -10.04
N VAL A 61 -1.10 -8.12 -9.03
CA VAL A 61 -1.42 -8.96 -7.86
C VAL A 61 -2.60 -8.37 -7.08
N ILE A 62 -2.57 -7.08 -6.77
CA ILE A 62 -3.66 -6.43 -6.01
C ILE A 62 -4.97 -6.48 -6.80
N ALA A 63 -4.95 -6.20 -8.12
CA ALA A 63 -6.14 -6.26 -8.96
C ALA A 63 -6.75 -7.68 -8.96
N ASN A 64 -5.94 -8.73 -9.09
CA ASN A 64 -6.45 -10.10 -9.02
C ASN A 64 -7.00 -10.45 -7.65
N LEU A 65 -6.31 -10.08 -6.57
CA LEU A 65 -6.75 -10.35 -5.20
C LEU A 65 -8.09 -9.68 -4.88
N LEU A 66 -8.29 -8.43 -5.32
CA LEU A 66 -9.53 -7.68 -5.11
C LEU A 66 -10.65 -8.09 -6.06
N TYR A 67 -10.32 -8.57 -7.27
CA TYR A 67 -11.33 -9.01 -8.23
C TYR A 67 -11.95 -10.36 -7.83
N TRP A 68 -11.14 -11.29 -7.33
CA TRP A 68 -11.59 -12.65 -7.03
C TRP A 68 -12.08 -12.86 -5.61
N PHE A 69 -11.68 -12.01 -4.65
CA PHE A 69 -11.94 -12.25 -3.24
C PHE A 69 -12.37 -10.99 -2.48
N ASP A 70 -13.40 -11.17 -1.65
CA ASP A 70 -13.61 -10.35 -0.47
C ASP A 70 -12.73 -10.85 0.68
N TRP A 71 -12.47 -9.99 1.67
CA TRP A 71 -11.51 -10.27 2.74
C TRP A 71 -12.16 -10.13 4.11
N LYS A 72 -11.95 -11.12 4.99
CA LYS A 72 -12.34 -11.05 6.41
C LYS A 72 -11.15 -11.29 7.32
N LEU A 73 -11.21 -10.71 8.51
CA LEU A 73 -10.30 -11.05 9.60
C LEU A 73 -10.69 -12.42 10.20
N PRO A 74 -9.72 -13.23 10.67
CA PRO A 74 -10.00 -14.56 11.23
C PRO A 74 -10.84 -14.52 12.52
N CYS A 75 -10.80 -13.42 13.26
CA CYS A 75 -11.55 -13.22 14.49
C CYS A 75 -12.90 -12.57 14.18
N GLU A 76 -13.99 -13.14 14.72
CA GLU A 76 -15.34 -12.63 14.53
C GLU A 76 -15.50 -11.24 15.16
N GLY A 77 -16.02 -10.28 14.39
CA GLY A 77 -16.21 -8.90 14.83
C GLY A 77 -14.95 -8.03 14.87
N ALA A 78 -13.77 -8.58 14.54
CA ALA A 78 -12.56 -7.77 14.39
C ALA A 78 -12.68 -6.84 13.18
N ILE A 79 -12.20 -5.61 13.32
CA ILE A 79 -12.19 -4.61 12.25
C ILE A 79 -10.77 -4.09 12.02
N GLY A 80 -10.58 -3.32 10.94
CA GLY A 80 -9.25 -2.86 10.52
C GLY A 80 -8.45 -2.12 11.60
N ARG A 81 -9.11 -1.43 12.54
CA ARG A 81 -8.44 -0.72 13.65
C ARG A 81 -7.78 -1.65 14.68
N ASP A 82 -8.18 -2.92 14.71
CA ASP A 82 -7.66 -3.91 15.65
C ASP A 82 -6.34 -4.52 15.16
N LEU A 83 -5.92 -4.20 13.93
CA LEU A 83 -4.67 -4.65 13.34
C LEU A 83 -3.47 -3.84 13.88
N ASP A 84 -2.48 -4.54 14.42
CA ASP A 84 -1.19 -3.93 14.75
C ASP A 84 -0.45 -3.57 13.45
N MET A 85 -0.29 -2.28 13.19
CA MET A 85 0.44 -1.73 12.04
C MET A 85 1.91 -1.41 12.35
N SER A 86 2.42 -1.80 13.52
CA SER A 86 3.82 -1.61 13.86
C SER A 86 4.76 -2.37 12.91
N GLU A 87 5.92 -1.77 12.68
CA GLU A 87 6.91 -2.21 11.69
C GLU A 87 8.18 -2.72 12.38
N VAL A 88 8.87 -3.65 11.73
CA VAL A 88 10.24 -4.03 12.06
C VAL A 88 11.15 -3.47 10.99
N ASN A 89 12.10 -2.63 11.43
CA ASN A 89 13.07 -2.00 10.56
C ASN A 89 14.29 -2.91 10.34
N GLY A 90 14.69 -3.08 9.08
CA GLY A 90 15.85 -3.88 8.66
C GLY A 90 16.33 -3.48 7.27
N LEU A 91 16.83 -4.43 6.48
CA LEU A 91 17.12 -4.20 5.06
C LEU A 91 15.85 -3.81 4.28
N THR A 92 14.72 -4.42 4.65
CA THR A 92 13.37 -4.08 4.19
C THR A 92 12.46 -3.87 5.40
N VAL A 93 11.57 -2.88 5.33
CA VAL A 93 10.54 -2.65 6.35
C VAL A 93 9.39 -3.63 6.12
N HIS A 94 8.95 -4.31 7.17
CA HIS A 94 7.82 -5.23 7.12
C HIS A 94 7.00 -5.12 8.41
N LYS A 95 5.74 -5.59 8.38
CA LYS A 95 4.89 -5.63 9.58
C LYS A 95 5.52 -6.51 10.65
N LYS A 96 5.49 -6.05 11.91
CA LYS A 96 5.96 -6.81 13.07
C LYS A 96 5.15 -8.09 13.27
N ILE A 97 3.83 -8.00 13.09
CA ILE A 97 2.90 -9.12 13.14
C ILE A 97 2.37 -9.36 11.72
N PRO A 98 2.53 -10.58 11.15
CA PRO A 98 2.00 -10.90 9.84
C PRO A 98 0.50 -10.65 9.74
N LEU A 99 0.06 -10.14 8.59
CA LEU A 99 -1.36 -9.96 8.32
C LEU A 99 -1.99 -11.31 7.99
N HIS A 100 -2.93 -11.75 8.82
CA HIS A 100 -3.74 -12.94 8.57
C HIS A 100 -5.13 -12.52 8.07
N LEU A 101 -5.53 -13.08 6.93
CA LEU A 101 -6.83 -12.83 6.30
C LEU A 101 -7.44 -14.13 5.80
N VAL A 102 -8.76 -14.16 5.74
CA VAL A 102 -9.53 -15.23 5.13
C VAL A 102 -10.11 -14.71 3.81
N PRO A 103 -9.70 -15.27 2.65
CA PRO A 103 -10.27 -14.92 1.36
C PRO A 103 -11.66 -15.55 1.20
N ILE A 104 -12.61 -14.77 0.71
CA ILE A 104 -13.98 -15.21 0.41
C ILE A 104 -14.20 -15.01 -1.07
N PRO A 105 -14.43 -16.08 -1.86
CA PRO A 105 -14.65 -15.95 -3.28
C PRO A 105 -15.78 -14.95 -3.58
N TYR A 106 -15.47 -13.94 -4.39
CA TYR A 106 -16.45 -12.96 -4.83
C TYR A 106 -17.48 -13.66 -5.72
N SER A 107 -18.74 -13.71 -5.28
CA SER A 107 -19.82 -14.37 -6.01
C SER A 107 -20.80 -13.35 -6.58
N LEU A 108 -20.91 -13.31 -7.91
CA LEU A 108 -21.85 -12.42 -8.63
C LEU A 108 -23.33 -12.72 -8.34
N ILE A 109 -23.63 -13.84 -7.66
CA ILE A 109 -25.01 -14.27 -7.37
C ILE A 109 -25.64 -13.39 -6.27
N HIS A 110 -24.85 -12.88 -5.32
CA HIS A 110 -25.38 -12.01 -4.25
C HIS A 110 -25.72 -10.59 -4.73
N HIS A 111 -25.01 -10.05 -5.73
CA HIS A 111 -25.31 -8.71 -6.26
C HIS A 111 -26.61 -8.68 -7.10
N SER A 112 -27.08 -9.83 -7.60
CA SER A 112 -28.32 -9.92 -8.39
C SER A 112 -29.61 -9.87 -7.55
N ARG A 113 -29.52 -9.83 -6.21
CA ARG A 113 -30.67 -9.74 -5.29
C ARG A 113 -30.83 -8.39 -4.61
N ASP A 114 -29.91 -7.46 -4.84
CA ASP A 114 -29.94 -6.10 -4.30
C ASP A 114 -30.30 -5.03 -5.36
N CYS A 115 -30.94 -5.46 -6.47
CA CYS A 115 -31.68 -4.58 -7.40
C CYS A 115 -33.19 -4.80 -7.23
#